data_AF-A0A5D2KYG4-F1
#
_entry.id   AF-A0A5D2KYG4-F1
#
_cell.length_a   1.000
_cell.length_b   1.000
_cell.length_c   1.000
_cell.angle_alpha   90.00
_cell.angle_beta   90.00
_cell.angle_gamma   90.00
#
_symmetry.space_group_name_H-M   'P 1'
#
loop_
_entity.id
_entity.type
_entity.pdbx_description
1 polymer ?
#
loop_
_entity_poly.entity_id
_entity_poly.type
_entity_poly.pdbx_seq_one_letter_code
_entity_poly.pdbx_strand_id
1 'polypeptide(L)'
;MSVAGPLKFKVDVYNGSLPTLVYNPYAWTKVSNIIFIDSPVGTGFSYARNNRAAQTGDLKQVHHLHQFLRKWLMAHPDFISNPVYVSGDSYSGIPVPVLAQEISNGNEEGIKPVIHLQGYILGNPKTVPNLEKKLKIPYVYGMGLISDELYESLKRNCNEQYQNVDLNNKACLADIQYLDKCISGINNAHILEPDCGLDSPKPRKTGRRRFLDGHQLLNDEPLPPLACRTYAYYLSRHWANDDNVRNALHIRKGSIGKWLRCNHGLPYNNDVPTANLSAKGYRYLIYSGDHDMVVPHLATQAWIRFLNYPIIDDWRPWMVQSQVAGYTRTYSNRMTFATVKGGGHTAPEYKPAECLAMLTRWISGQPL
;
A
#
# COMPACT_ATOMS: atom_id res chain seq x y z
N MET A 1 -8.13 -5.13 -9.16
CA MET A 1 -8.15 -3.91 -10.01
C MET A 1 -7.39 -2.80 -9.27
N SER A 2 -6.45 -2.13 -9.92
CA SER A 2 -5.58 -1.13 -9.27
C SER A 2 -6.25 0.25 -9.22
N VAL A 3 -6.06 0.96 -8.11
CA VAL A 3 -6.57 2.33 -7.86
C VAL A 3 -6.01 3.37 -8.85
N ALA A 4 -4.88 3.07 -9.48
CA ALA A 4 -4.24 3.88 -10.53
C ALA A 4 -4.51 3.37 -11.96
N GLY A 5 -5.31 2.30 -12.11
CA GLY A 5 -5.59 1.66 -13.39
C GLY A 5 -6.52 2.47 -14.31
N PRO A 6 -6.63 2.08 -15.59
CA PRO A 6 -7.43 2.77 -16.60
C PRO A 6 -8.94 2.68 -16.37
N LEU A 7 -9.37 1.72 -15.56
CA LEU A 7 -10.77 1.40 -15.30
C LEU A 7 -11.01 1.29 -13.80
N LYS A 8 -12.24 1.58 -13.37
CA LYS A 8 -12.74 1.40 -12.00
C LYS A 8 -14.12 0.77 -12.03
N PHE A 9 -14.56 0.19 -10.91
CA PHE A 9 -15.92 -0.31 -10.78
C PHE A 9 -16.93 0.84 -10.74
N LYS A 10 -18.04 0.68 -11.46
CA LYS A 10 -19.24 1.47 -11.21
C LYS A 10 -19.87 0.95 -9.93
N VAL A 11 -19.98 1.80 -8.91
CA VAL A 11 -20.50 1.42 -7.58
C VAL A 11 -22.02 1.54 -7.62
N ASP A 12 -22.68 0.42 -7.97
CA ASP A 12 -24.12 0.23 -7.93
C ASP A 12 -24.44 -1.05 -7.14
N VAL A 13 -25.70 -1.22 -6.70
CA VAL A 13 -26.16 -2.46 -6.04
C VAL A 13 -25.84 -3.67 -6.92
N TYR A 14 -25.07 -4.61 -6.35
CA TYR A 14 -24.76 -5.86 -6.99
C TYR A 14 -26.03 -6.71 -7.14
N ASN A 15 -26.44 -6.93 -8.39
CA ASN A 15 -27.64 -7.66 -8.76
C ASN A 15 -27.34 -9.11 -9.20
N GLY A 16 -26.12 -9.60 -8.96
CA GLY A 16 -25.66 -10.92 -9.41
C GLY A 16 -25.11 -10.97 -10.85
N SER A 17 -25.19 -9.88 -11.62
CA SER A 17 -24.57 -9.80 -12.95
C SER A 17 -23.10 -9.36 -12.89
N LEU A 18 -22.38 -9.53 -13.99
CA LEU A 18 -20.98 -9.14 -14.09
C LEU A 18 -20.80 -7.65 -13.73
N PRO A 19 -19.98 -7.29 -12.72
CA PRO A 19 -19.79 -5.90 -12.32
C PRO A 19 -19.31 -5.01 -13.46
N THR A 20 -19.94 -3.85 -13.61
CA THR A 20 -19.63 -2.90 -14.69
C THR A 20 -18.36 -2.11 -14.39
N LEU A 21 -17.51 -1.95 -15.42
CA LEU A 21 -16.32 -1.13 -15.40
C LEU A 21 -16.55 0.19 -16.13
N VAL A 22 -16.01 1.27 -15.59
CA VAL A 22 -16.02 2.61 -16.20
C VAL A 22 -14.61 3.17 -16.24
N TYR A 23 -14.36 4.09 -17.17
CA TYR A 23 -13.06 4.75 -17.28
C TYR A 23 -12.68 5.52 -16.01
N ASN A 24 -11.40 5.41 -15.65
CA ASN A 24 -10.80 6.23 -14.61
C ASN A 24 -10.17 7.49 -15.25
N PRO A 25 -10.75 8.68 -15.05
CA PRO A 25 -10.21 9.91 -15.64
C PRO A 25 -8.84 10.31 -15.06
N TYR A 26 -8.42 9.70 -13.96
CA TYR A 26 -7.14 9.99 -13.30
C TYR A 26 -6.17 8.79 -13.34
N ALA A 27 -6.36 7.89 -14.30
CA ALA A 27 -5.48 6.74 -14.48
C ALA A 27 -4.03 7.17 -14.72
N TRP A 28 -3.09 6.49 -14.06
CA TRP A 28 -1.67 6.73 -14.28
C TRP A 28 -1.21 6.27 -15.67
N THR A 29 -1.99 5.38 -16.32
CA THR A 29 -1.77 4.97 -17.71
C THR A 29 -1.93 6.11 -18.73
N LYS A 30 -2.36 7.30 -18.30
CA LYS A 30 -2.37 8.51 -19.16
C LYS A 30 -0.98 9.07 -19.42
N VAL A 31 -0.01 8.76 -18.56
CA VAL A 31 1.35 9.32 -18.63
C VAL A 31 2.44 8.24 -18.57
N SER A 32 2.05 6.95 -18.50
CA SER A 32 2.98 5.83 -18.47
C SER A 32 2.36 4.53 -19.00
N ASN A 33 3.21 3.58 -19.38
CA ASN A 33 2.81 2.18 -19.56
C ASN A 33 2.97 1.46 -18.21
N ILE A 34 1.94 0.76 -17.75
CA ILE A 34 1.94 0.14 -16.41
C ILE A 34 1.72 -1.36 -16.51
N ILE A 35 2.57 -2.11 -15.79
CA ILE A 35 2.42 -3.54 -15.58
C ILE A 35 1.95 -3.76 -14.13
N PHE A 36 0.72 -4.25 -13.95
CA PHE A 36 0.23 -4.66 -12.64
C PHE A 36 0.56 -6.13 -12.41
N ILE A 37 1.32 -6.42 -11.36
CA ILE A 37 1.83 -7.77 -11.08
C ILE A 37 1.21 -8.27 -9.77
N ASP A 38 0.50 -9.40 -9.85
CA ASP A 38 0.12 -10.15 -8.66
C ASP A 38 1.36 -10.86 -8.10
N SER A 39 1.87 -10.40 -6.97
CA SER A 39 3.08 -10.93 -6.34
C SER A 39 2.96 -10.85 -4.82
N PRO A 40 3.48 -11.83 -4.06
CA PRO A 40 4.19 -13.05 -4.50
C PRO A 40 3.24 -14.14 -5.06
N VAL A 41 3.79 -15.30 -5.38
CA VAL A 41 3.02 -16.54 -5.67
C VAL A 41 1.94 -16.75 -4.61
N GLY A 42 0.71 -17.06 -5.03
CA GLY A 42 -0.46 -17.20 -4.15
C GLY A 42 -1.25 -15.91 -3.94
N THR A 43 -0.79 -14.79 -4.50
CA THR A 43 -1.52 -13.52 -4.60
C THR A 43 -2.34 -13.48 -5.87
N GLY A 44 -3.61 -13.05 -5.78
CA GLY A 44 -4.50 -12.88 -6.92
C GLY A 44 -4.54 -14.10 -7.84
N PHE A 45 -4.04 -13.96 -9.07
CA PHE A 45 -3.95 -15.05 -10.06
C PHE A 45 -2.59 -15.75 -10.15
N SER A 46 -1.59 -15.31 -9.39
CA SER A 46 -0.25 -15.90 -9.39
C SER A 46 -0.21 -17.23 -8.64
N TYR A 47 0.32 -18.28 -9.28
CA TYR A 47 0.33 -19.65 -8.75
C TYR A 47 1.66 -20.36 -8.97
N ALA A 48 1.89 -21.44 -8.22
CA ALA A 48 3.00 -22.36 -8.40
C ALA A 48 2.50 -23.77 -8.72
N ARG A 49 3.32 -24.57 -9.41
CA ARG A 49 3.00 -25.95 -9.78
C ARG A 49 3.46 -26.99 -8.75
N ASN A 50 4.24 -26.58 -7.75
CA ASN A 50 4.75 -27.45 -6.70
C ASN A 50 5.01 -26.67 -5.41
N ASN A 51 5.12 -27.39 -4.29
CA ASN A 51 5.26 -26.80 -2.96
C ASN A 51 6.53 -25.97 -2.79
N ARG A 52 7.63 -26.34 -3.46
CA ARG A 52 8.90 -25.59 -3.40
C ARG A 52 8.77 -24.21 -4.03
N ALA A 53 8.11 -24.13 -5.18
CA ALA A 53 7.82 -22.87 -5.86
C ALA A 53 6.73 -22.04 -5.12
N ALA A 54 5.90 -22.69 -4.30
CA ALA A 54 4.86 -22.03 -3.50
C ALA A 54 5.38 -21.33 -2.24
N GLN A 55 6.60 -21.61 -1.78
CA GLN A 55 7.18 -20.88 -0.64
C GLN A 55 7.37 -19.40 -1.02
N THR A 56 7.02 -18.49 -0.12
CA THR A 56 7.09 -17.04 -0.33
C THR A 56 7.85 -16.34 0.78
N GLY A 57 8.44 -15.19 0.44
CA GLY A 57 9.14 -14.30 1.36
C GLY A 57 9.71 -13.11 0.62
N ASP A 58 10.22 -12.12 1.34
CA ASP A 58 10.68 -10.85 0.76
C ASP A 58 11.71 -11.04 -0.36
N LEU A 59 12.83 -11.69 -0.05
CA LEU A 59 13.93 -11.88 -1.02
C LEU A 59 13.49 -12.75 -2.20
N LYS A 60 12.66 -13.76 -1.94
CA LYS A 60 12.18 -14.65 -3.00
C LYS A 60 11.18 -13.96 -3.93
N GLN A 61 10.32 -13.12 -3.37
CA GLN A 61 9.44 -12.25 -4.14
C GLN A 61 10.25 -11.33 -5.04
N VAL A 62 11.26 -10.66 -4.49
CA VAL A 62 12.12 -9.75 -5.26
C VAL A 62 12.79 -10.49 -6.42
N HIS A 63 13.38 -11.66 -6.15
CA HIS A 63 14.02 -12.47 -7.17
C HIS A 63 13.06 -12.87 -8.30
N HIS A 64 11.86 -13.31 -7.96
CA HIS A 64 10.84 -13.65 -8.95
C HIS A 64 10.38 -12.44 -9.78
N LEU A 65 10.24 -11.26 -9.16
CA LEU A 65 9.87 -10.03 -9.85
C LEU A 65 10.97 -9.57 -10.83
N HIS A 66 12.24 -9.66 -10.42
CA HIS A 66 13.37 -9.36 -11.30
C HIS A 66 13.43 -10.32 -12.49
N GLN A 67 13.25 -11.63 -12.26
CA GLN A 67 13.16 -12.62 -13.33
C GLN A 67 11.96 -12.38 -14.25
N PHE A 68 10.80 -12.07 -13.69
CA PHE A 68 9.60 -11.75 -14.45
C PHE A 68 9.85 -10.58 -15.40
N LEU A 69 10.38 -9.46 -14.88
CA LEU A 69 10.58 -8.25 -15.69
C LEU A 69 11.56 -8.50 -16.85
N ARG A 70 12.66 -9.23 -16.62
CA ARG A 70 13.60 -9.58 -17.71
C ARG A 70 12.94 -10.45 -18.76
N LYS A 71 12.21 -11.50 -18.37
CA LYS A 71 11.50 -12.38 -19.30
C LYS A 71 10.41 -11.63 -20.06
N TRP A 72 9.72 -10.71 -19.39
CA TRP A 72 8.71 -9.86 -20.02
C TRP A 72 9.35 -8.96 -21.09
N LEU A 73 10.49 -8.32 -20.80
CA LEU A 73 11.24 -7.51 -21.78
C LEU A 73 11.79 -8.33 -22.95
N MET A 74 12.19 -9.59 -22.72
CA MET A 74 12.58 -10.50 -23.82
C MET A 74 11.40 -10.80 -24.75
N ALA A 75 10.20 -10.94 -24.19
CA ALA A 75 8.97 -11.18 -24.97
C ALA A 75 8.39 -9.89 -25.59
N HIS A 76 8.77 -8.71 -25.09
CA HIS A 76 8.28 -7.41 -25.52
C HIS A 76 9.46 -6.46 -25.79
N PRO A 77 10.30 -6.74 -26.81
CA PRO A 77 11.56 -6.02 -27.03
C PRO A 77 11.38 -4.53 -27.30
N ASP A 78 10.22 -4.10 -27.81
CA ASP A 78 9.88 -2.68 -28.05
C ASP A 78 9.92 -1.82 -26.77
N PHE A 79 9.85 -2.44 -25.59
CA PHE A 79 9.89 -1.75 -24.30
C PHE A 79 11.29 -1.70 -23.67
N ILE A 80 12.32 -2.31 -24.27
CA ILE A 80 13.67 -2.40 -23.68
C ILE A 80 14.29 -1.02 -23.44
N SER A 81 14.08 -0.06 -24.36
CA SER A 81 14.63 1.29 -24.24
C SER A 81 13.84 2.19 -23.28
N ASN A 82 12.63 1.80 -22.89
CA ASN A 82 11.77 2.64 -22.07
C ASN A 82 12.31 2.80 -20.65
N PRO A 83 12.29 4.03 -20.10
CA PRO A 83 12.51 4.27 -18.67
C PRO A 83 11.63 3.37 -17.80
N VAL A 84 12.24 2.65 -16.87
CA VAL A 84 11.54 1.77 -15.93
C VAL A 84 11.54 2.39 -14.53
N TYR A 85 10.34 2.47 -13.94
CA TYR A 85 10.14 2.75 -12.52
C TYR A 85 9.46 1.56 -11.86
N VAL A 86 9.90 1.21 -10.67
CA VAL A 86 9.22 0.21 -9.83
C VAL A 86 8.37 0.94 -8.81
N SER A 87 7.13 0.52 -8.57
CA SER A 87 6.25 1.21 -7.63
C SER A 87 5.43 0.28 -6.78
N GLY A 88 5.08 0.72 -5.57
CA GLY A 88 4.06 0.05 -4.77
C GLY A 88 3.68 0.85 -3.52
N ASP A 89 2.58 0.45 -2.89
CA ASP A 89 2.09 1.05 -1.65
C ASP A 89 2.28 0.10 -0.46
N SER A 90 2.19 0.65 0.75
CA SER A 90 2.07 -0.11 2.00
C SER A 90 3.27 -1.04 2.23
N TYR A 91 3.03 -2.35 2.35
CA TYR A 91 4.08 -3.36 2.55
C TYR A 91 5.13 -3.36 1.42
N SER A 92 4.81 -2.84 0.23
CA SER A 92 5.75 -2.69 -0.88
C SER A 92 6.97 -1.82 -0.53
N GLY A 93 6.89 -1.02 0.55
CA GLY A 93 8.04 -0.32 1.12
C GLY A 93 9.22 -1.23 1.47
N ILE A 94 9.00 -2.53 1.68
CA ILE A 94 10.05 -3.53 1.91
C ILE A 94 10.65 -4.07 0.59
N PRO A 95 9.89 -4.75 -0.30
CA PRO A 95 10.48 -5.39 -1.49
C PRO A 95 10.87 -4.41 -2.61
N VAL A 96 10.22 -3.25 -2.76
CA VAL A 96 10.48 -2.36 -3.92
C VAL A 96 11.89 -1.78 -3.92
N PRO A 97 12.43 -1.24 -2.80
CA PRO A 97 13.82 -0.78 -2.75
C PRO A 97 14.82 -1.92 -3.02
N VAL A 98 14.55 -3.11 -2.49
CA VAL A 98 15.38 -4.31 -2.69
C VAL A 98 15.35 -4.76 -4.16
N LEU A 99 14.18 -4.69 -4.81
CA LEU A 99 14.04 -4.98 -6.24
C LEU A 99 14.78 -3.98 -7.12
N ALA A 100 14.71 -2.69 -6.81
CA ALA A 100 15.51 -1.69 -7.52
C ALA A 100 17.01 -1.99 -7.39
N GLN A 101 17.47 -2.41 -6.20
CA GLN A 101 18.85 -2.80 -5.98
C GLN A 101 19.23 -4.08 -6.74
N GLU A 102 18.38 -5.12 -6.73
CA GLU A 102 18.64 -6.37 -7.46
C GLU A 102 18.71 -6.14 -8.98
N ILE A 103 17.80 -5.33 -9.53
CA ILE A 103 17.83 -4.94 -10.95
C ILE A 103 19.13 -4.20 -11.28
N SER A 104 19.53 -3.24 -10.43
CA SER A 104 20.74 -2.46 -10.63
C SER A 104 22.00 -3.32 -10.62
N ASN A 105 22.13 -4.22 -9.63
CA ASN A 105 23.24 -5.16 -9.55
C ASN A 105 23.27 -6.08 -10.79
N GLY A 106 22.12 -6.64 -11.17
CA GLY A 106 22.04 -7.49 -12.35
C GLY A 106 22.41 -6.77 -13.65
N ASN A 107 22.16 -5.46 -13.76
CA ASN A 107 22.60 -4.67 -14.90
C ASN A 107 24.14 -4.49 -14.92
N GLU A 108 24.76 -4.24 -13.78
CA GLU A 108 26.22 -4.11 -13.64
C GLU A 108 26.93 -5.45 -13.91
N GLU A 109 26.33 -6.56 -13.48
CA GLU A 109 26.77 -7.92 -13.78
C GLU A 109 26.57 -8.31 -15.26
N GLY A 110 26.00 -7.44 -16.08
CA GLY A 110 25.82 -7.66 -17.52
C GLY A 110 24.66 -8.59 -17.89
N ILE A 111 23.77 -8.92 -16.95
CA ILE A 111 22.58 -9.74 -17.22
C ILE A 111 21.72 -9.03 -18.28
N LYS A 112 21.23 -9.76 -19.28
CA LYS A 112 20.40 -9.24 -20.38
C LYS A 112 18.93 -9.68 -20.27
N PRO A 113 17.98 -8.92 -20.84
CA PRO A 113 18.14 -7.57 -21.38
C PRO A 113 18.42 -6.56 -20.25
N VAL A 114 19.19 -5.51 -20.52
CA VAL A 114 19.46 -4.45 -19.52
C VAL A 114 18.14 -3.74 -19.25
N ILE A 115 17.77 -3.63 -17.97
CA ILE A 115 16.57 -2.90 -17.57
C ILE A 115 16.95 -1.43 -17.41
N HIS A 116 16.31 -0.53 -18.15
CA HIS A 116 16.57 0.92 -18.09
C HIS A 116 15.95 1.56 -16.84
N LEU A 117 16.35 1.08 -15.66
CA LEU A 117 15.85 1.53 -14.35
C LEU A 117 16.20 3.00 -14.10
N GLN A 118 15.19 3.82 -13.80
CA GLN A 118 15.33 5.25 -13.49
C GLN A 118 15.05 5.59 -12.03
N GLY A 119 14.29 4.74 -11.33
CA GLY A 119 13.93 4.98 -9.95
C GLY A 119 12.80 4.10 -9.45
N TYR A 120 12.28 4.46 -8.28
CA TYR A 120 11.09 3.82 -7.73
C TYR A 120 10.21 4.78 -6.95
N ILE A 121 8.97 4.37 -6.77
CA ILE A 121 7.90 5.15 -6.16
C ILE A 121 7.29 4.34 -5.00
N LEU A 122 7.13 4.97 -3.85
CA LEU A 122 6.60 4.37 -2.64
C LEU A 122 5.48 5.21 -2.06
N GLY A 123 4.29 4.64 -1.93
CA GLY A 123 3.16 5.29 -1.26
C GLY A 123 2.87 4.67 0.10
N ASN A 124 2.74 5.51 1.12
CA ASN A 124 2.51 5.12 2.51
C ASN A 124 3.36 3.88 2.92
N PRO A 125 4.69 3.91 2.69
CA PRO A 125 5.48 2.69 2.75
C PRO A 125 5.76 2.25 4.17
N LYS A 126 5.54 0.97 4.44
CA LYS A 126 6.08 0.28 5.62
C LYS A 126 7.55 -0.01 5.37
N THR A 127 8.44 0.48 6.24
CA THR A 127 9.88 0.49 5.95
C THR A 127 10.74 -0.04 7.08
N VAL A 128 10.37 0.27 8.32
CA VAL A 128 11.05 -0.16 9.53
C VAL A 128 10.03 -0.93 10.36
N PRO A 129 10.35 -2.16 10.82
CA PRO A 129 9.47 -2.91 11.68
C PRO A 129 9.06 -2.03 12.85
N ASN A 130 7.77 -2.05 13.16
CA ASN A 130 7.26 -1.50 14.40
C ASN A 130 7.32 0.04 14.52
N LEU A 131 7.85 0.76 13.54
CA LEU A 131 7.91 2.23 13.56
C LEU A 131 6.52 2.86 13.48
N GLU A 132 5.63 2.28 12.67
CA GLU A 132 4.27 2.78 12.47
C GLU A 132 3.45 2.69 13.75
N LYS A 133 3.60 1.59 14.50
CA LYS A 133 2.96 1.43 15.82
C LYS A 133 3.45 2.47 16.81
N LYS A 134 4.76 2.76 16.82
CA LYS A 134 5.34 3.79 17.70
C LYS A 134 4.78 5.17 17.36
N LEU A 135 4.71 5.50 16.06
CA LEU A 135 4.29 6.83 15.61
C LEU A 135 2.79 6.97 15.37
N LYS A 136 2.01 5.91 15.59
CA LYS A 136 0.55 5.97 15.63
C LYS A 136 0.04 6.87 16.76
N ILE A 137 0.63 6.79 17.96
CA ILE A 137 0.16 7.57 19.11
C ILE A 137 0.33 9.09 18.91
N PRO A 138 1.52 9.61 18.55
CA PRO A 138 1.64 11.03 18.23
C PRO A 138 0.78 11.44 17.02
N TYR A 139 0.53 10.53 16.09
CA TYR A 139 -0.39 10.79 14.96
C TYR A 139 -1.84 10.99 15.42
N VAL A 140 -2.41 10.04 16.17
CA VAL A 140 -3.81 10.13 16.62
C VAL A 140 -4.01 11.31 17.58
N TYR A 141 -2.98 11.63 18.38
CA TYR A 141 -2.94 12.85 19.17
C TYR A 141 -3.01 14.11 18.29
N GLY A 142 -2.11 14.22 17.30
CA GLY A 142 -2.10 15.36 16.37
C GLY A 142 -3.35 15.49 15.52
N MET A 143 -4.12 14.41 15.36
CA MET A 143 -5.42 14.40 14.70
C MET A 143 -6.61 14.63 15.64
N GLY A 144 -6.36 14.91 16.93
CA GLY A 144 -7.40 15.20 17.93
C GLY A 144 -8.27 14.00 18.30
N LEU A 145 -7.80 12.77 18.07
CA LEU A 145 -8.54 11.54 18.38
C LEU A 145 -8.38 11.09 19.83
N ILE A 146 -7.42 11.66 20.57
CA ILE A 146 -7.20 11.45 22.00
C ILE A 146 -6.91 12.78 22.69
N SER A 147 -7.17 12.86 24.00
CA SER A 147 -6.93 14.05 24.80
C SER A 147 -5.44 14.22 25.19
N ASP A 148 -5.07 15.44 25.59
CA ASP A 148 -3.73 15.76 26.11
C ASP A 148 -3.37 14.87 27.31
N GLU A 149 -4.32 14.62 28.22
CA GLU A 149 -4.09 13.83 29.43
C GLU A 149 -3.77 12.38 29.08
N LEU A 150 -4.50 11.79 28.13
CA LEU A 150 -4.24 10.42 27.69
C LEU A 150 -2.90 10.33 26.96
N TYR A 151 -2.57 11.31 26.11
CA TYR A 151 -1.29 11.33 25.40
C TYR A 151 -0.09 11.41 26.36
N GLU A 152 -0.13 12.31 27.34
CA GLU A 152 0.93 12.44 28.34
C GLU A 152 0.95 11.26 29.34
N SER A 153 -0.19 10.63 29.62
CA SER A 153 -0.25 9.39 30.40
C SER A 153 0.41 8.23 29.66
N LEU A 154 0.07 8.02 28.38
CA LEU A 154 0.68 7.00 27.51
C LEU A 154 2.20 7.15 27.44
N LYS A 155 2.71 8.38 27.22
CA LYS A 155 4.15 8.63 27.16
C LYS A 155 4.85 8.24 28.46
N ARG A 156 4.31 8.65 29.60
CA ARG A 156 4.89 8.38 30.93
C ARG A 156 4.78 6.91 31.33
N ASN A 157 3.58 6.34 31.25
CA ASN A 157 3.31 4.99 31.76
C ASN A 157 3.88 3.90 30.85
N CYS A 158 3.95 4.15 29.53
CA CYS A 158 4.48 3.18 28.57
C CYS A 158 5.94 3.44 28.17
N ASN A 159 6.61 4.48 28.69
CA ASN A 159 7.97 4.86 28.31
C ASN A 159 8.17 5.01 26.79
N GLU A 160 7.15 5.49 26.09
CA GLU A 160 7.09 5.57 24.62
C GLU A 160 7.29 4.21 23.90
N GLN A 161 7.10 3.10 24.61
CA GLN A 161 7.16 1.72 24.14
C GLN A 161 5.77 1.10 24.18
N TYR A 162 5.09 1.15 23.04
CA TYR A 162 3.69 0.74 22.91
C TYR A 162 3.53 -0.69 22.40
N GLN A 163 4.60 -1.49 22.49
CA GLN A 163 4.69 -2.83 21.91
C GLN A 163 5.28 -3.80 22.90
N ASN A 164 4.82 -5.06 22.82
CA ASN A 164 5.20 -6.12 23.76
C ASN A 164 5.15 -5.61 25.21
N VAL A 165 4.09 -4.84 25.50
CA VAL A 165 3.90 -4.14 26.77
C VAL A 165 3.96 -5.18 27.88
N ASP A 166 4.79 -4.90 28.89
CA ASP A 166 4.88 -5.73 30.08
C ASP A 166 3.48 -5.91 30.67
N LEU A 167 3.03 -7.16 30.77
CA LEU A 167 1.72 -7.50 31.30
C LEU A 167 1.56 -7.09 32.78
N ASN A 168 2.68 -6.85 33.48
CA ASN A 168 2.68 -6.34 34.84
C ASN A 168 2.53 -4.82 34.91
N ASN A 169 2.79 -4.08 33.82
CA ASN A 169 2.59 -2.63 33.76
C ASN A 169 1.09 -2.31 33.53
N LYS A 170 0.32 -2.43 34.61
CA LYS A 170 -1.13 -2.21 34.61
C LYS A 170 -1.53 -0.80 34.16
N ALA A 171 -0.71 0.21 34.46
CA ALA A 171 -0.98 1.59 34.07
C ALA A 171 -0.90 1.77 32.55
N CYS A 172 0.19 1.30 31.91
CA CYS A 172 0.30 1.34 30.45
C CYS A 172 -0.79 0.52 29.76
N LEU A 173 -1.10 -0.67 30.30
CA LEU A 173 -2.20 -1.49 29.76
C LEU A 173 -3.55 -0.77 29.83
N ALA A 174 -3.85 -0.07 30.92
CA ALA A 174 -5.08 0.70 31.06
C ALA A 174 -5.12 1.86 30.04
N ASP A 175 -4.02 2.57 29.87
CA ASP A 175 -3.92 3.67 28.89
C ASP A 175 -4.08 3.17 27.45
N ILE A 176 -3.45 2.04 27.09
CA ILE A 176 -3.61 1.42 25.76
C ILE A 176 -5.04 0.96 25.54
N GLN A 177 -5.68 0.36 26.57
CA GLN A 177 -7.09 -0.01 26.47
C GLN A 177 -8.00 1.22 26.31
N TYR A 178 -7.65 2.35 26.91
CA TYR A 178 -8.42 3.58 26.75
C TYR A 178 -8.20 4.21 25.37
N LEU A 179 -6.96 4.21 24.88
CA LEU A 179 -6.62 4.55 23.50
C LEU A 179 -7.45 3.75 22.50
N ASP A 180 -7.48 2.41 22.65
CA ASP A 180 -8.25 1.51 21.77
C ASP A 180 -9.75 1.81 21.80
N LYS A 181 -10.29 2.29 22.92
CA LYS A 181 -11.68 2.76 23.02
C LYS A 181 -11.88 4.09 22.29
N CYS A 182 -10.98 5.06 22.46
CA CYS A 182 -11.07 6.37 21.81
C CYS A 182 -11.06 6.26 20.28
N ILE A 183 -10.21 5.38 19.74
CA ILE A 183 -10.09 5.18 18.28
C ILE A 183 -10.99 4.05 17.76
N SER A 184 -11.87 3.52 18.59
CA SER A 184 -12.79 2.44 18.19
C SER A 184 -13.77 2.95 17.14
N GLY A 185 -13.89 2.25 16.01
CA GLY A 185 -14.76 2.67 14.91
C GLY A 185 -14.18 3.77 14.01
N ILE A 186 -12.92 4.15 14.20
CA ILE A 186 -12.19 4.98 13.23
C ILE A 186 -11.69 4.09 12.09
N ASN A 187 -11.91 4.53 10.86
CA ASN A 187 -11.34 3.88 9.69
C ASN A 187 -9.82 4.12 9.66
N ASN A 188 -9.05 3.06 9.92
CA ASN A 188 -7.59 3.15 9.97
C ASN A 188 -6.96 3.56 8.62
N ALA A 189 -7.57 3.22 7.49
CA ALA A 189 -7.04 3.54 6.17
C ALA A 189 -7.32 4.99 5.77
N HIS A 190 -8.34 5.63 6.36
CA HIS A 190 -8.62 7.05 6.17
C HIS A 190 -9.48 7.57 7.34
N ILE A 191 -8.90 8.31 8.28
CA ILE A 191 -9.54 8.62 9.56
C ILE A 191 -10.84 9.44 9.48
N LEU A 192 -11.11 10.13 8.36
CA LEU A 192 -12.36 10.89 8.14
C LEU A 192 -13.45 10.10 7.41
N GLU A 193 -13.15 8.91 6.89
CA GLU A 193 -14.16 8.08 6.22
C GLU A 193 -14.83 7.13 7.21
N PRO A 194 -16.08 6.68 6.96
CA PRO A 194 -16.74 5.70 7.80
C PRO A 194 -15.92 4.40 7.94
N ASP A 195 -15.97 3.78 9.13
CA ASP A 195 -15.42 2.43 9.32
C ASP A 195 -16.36 1.39 8.70
N CYS A 196 -15.98 0.96 7.51
CA CYS A 196 -16.73 0.02 6.69
C CYS A 196 -16.28 -1.44 6.84
N GLY A 197 -15.39 -1.71 7.81
CA GLY A 197 -14.73 -3.02 7.96
C GLY A 197 -13.73 -3.33 6.83
N LEU A 198 -13.00 -4.44 6.95
CA LEU A 198 -12.12 -4.93 5.89
C LEU A 198 -12.88 -5.92 5.00
N ASP A 199 -12.72 -5.80 3.68
CA ASP A 199 -13.13 -6.86 2.74
C ASP A 199 -12.18 -8.06 2.90
N SER A 200 -12.51 -8.94 3.83
CA SER A 200 -11.80 -10.19 4.12
C SER A 200 -12.80 -11.33 4.23
N PRO A 201 -12.61 -12.44 3.50
CA PRO A 201 -13.51 -13.59 3.53
C PRO A 201 -13.50 -14.36 4.85
N LYS A 202 -12.62 -13.97 5.78
CA LYS A 202 -12.68 -14.39 7.18
C LYS A 202 -12.69 -13.15 8.06
N PRO A 203 -13.62 -13.04 9.03
CA PRO A 203 -13.57 -11.97 10.00
C PRO A 203 -12.24 -12.10 10.77
N ARG A 204 -11.42 -11.05 10.72
CA ARG A 204 -10.35 -10.90 11.71
C ARG A 204 -11.05 -10.80 13.06
N LYS A 205 -10.80 -11.75 13.96
CA LYS A 205 -11.14 -11.62 15.38
C LYS A 205 -10.24 -10.55 16.00
N THR A 206 -10.45 -9.30 15.65
CA THR A 206 -9.84 -8.15 16.31
C THR A 206 -10.98 -7.24 16.73
N GLY A 207 -11.39 -7.39 17.99
CA GLY A 207 -12.50 -6.67 18.60
C GLY A 207 -13.76 -7.54 18.81
N ARG A 208 -14.11 -7.78 20.07
CA ARG A 208 -15.37 -8.42 20.48
C ARG A 208 -16.56 -7.53 20.06
N ARG A 209 -17.12 -7.73 18.87
CA ARG A 209 -18.52 -7.36 18.62
C ARG A 209 -19.40 -8.44 19.24
N ARG A 210 -19.89 -8.20 20.47
CA ARG A 210 -21.03 -8.96 21.01
C ARG A 210 -22.28 -8.46 20.29
N PHE A 211 -22.71 -9.16 19.25
CA PHE A 211 -24.10 -9.09 18.81
C PHE A 211 -24.82 -10.27 19.44
N LEU A 212 -25.69 -9.94 20.40
CA LEU A 212 -26.82 -10.78 20.81
C LEU A 212 -27.80 -10.72 19.64
N ASP A 213 -27.92 -11.77 18.84
CA ASP A 213 -29.19 -12.48 18.66
C ASP A 213 -28.98 -13.73 17.81
N GLY A 214 -29.66 -14.80 18.19
CA GLY A 214 -29.57 -16.09 17.53
C GLY A 214 -30.46 -16.13 16.29
N HIS A 215 -29.88 -16.27 15.11
CA HIS A 215 -30.44 -17.08 14.02
C HIS A 215 -29.30 -17.46 13.07
N GLN A 216 -29.04 -18.76 13.00
CA GLN A 216 -28.01 -19.37 12.16
C GLN A 216 -28.56 -19.46 10.73
N LEU A 217 -28.06 -18.62 9.83
CA LEU A 217 -28.34 -18.70 8.39
C LEU A 217 -27.02 -18.64 7.61
N LEU A 218 -26.93 -19.58 6.66
CA LEU A 218 -25.94 -19.83 5.61
C LEU A 218 -25.01 -18.65 5.24
N ASN A 219 -23.69 -18.87 5.33
CA ASN A 219 -22.58 -18.40 4.46
C ASN A 219 -22.59 -17.01 3.78
N ASP A 220 -23.40 -16.04 4.20
CA ASP A 220 -23.38 -14.70 3.62
C ASP A 220 -22.40 -13.81 4.39
N GLU A 221 -21.27 -13.50 3.75
CA GLU A 221 -20.46 -12.37 4.18
C GLU A 221 -21.32 -11.10 4.19
N PRO A 222 -21.31 -10.31 5.28
CA PRO A 222 -22.13 -9.11 5.34
C PRO A 222 -21.79 -8.17 4.20
N LEU A 223 -22.79 -7.81 3.41
CA LEU A 223 -22.66 -6.90 2.28
C LEU A 223 -22.14 -5.54 2.79
N PRO A 224 -21.02 -5.02 2.26
CA PRO A 224 -20.57 -3.69 2.64
C PRO A 224 -21.61 -2.63 2.24
N PRO A 225 -21.74 -1.53 2.99
CA PRO A 225 -22.59 -0.42 2.56
C PRO A 225 -22.12 0.19 1.23
N LEU A 226 -23.04 0.62 0.36
CA LEU A 226 -22.69 1.24 -0.93
C LEU A 226 -21.83 2.50 -0.80
N ALA A 227 -22.03 3.27 0.28
CA ALA A 227 -21.25 4.47 0.57
C ALA A 227 -19.76 4.17 0.87
N CYS A 228 -19.43 2.90 1.12
CA CYS A 228 -18.10 2.48 1.47
C CYS A 228 -17.27 2.10 0.25
N ARG A 229 -16.00 2.51 0.24
CA ARG A 229 -15.03 2.09 -0.79
C ARG A 229 -14.85 0.57 -0.85
N THR A 230 -15.06 -0.12 0.27
CA THR A 230 -15.03 -1.58 0.34
C THR A 230 -16.06 -2.25 -0.56
N TYR A 231 -17.12 -1.54 -0.96
CA TYR A 231 -18.06 -2.04 -1.95
C TYR A 231 -17.40 -2.32 -3.31
N ALA A 232 -16.49 -1.44 -3.74
CA ALA A 232 -15.74 -1.67 -4.98
C ALA A 232 -14.82 -2.89 -4.88
N TYR A 233 -14.32 -3.21 -3.68
CA TYR A 233 -13.53 -4.42 -3.45
C TYR A 233 -14.40 -5.68 -3.51
N TYR A 234 -15.59 -5.62 -2.92
CA TYR A 234 -16.60 -6.67 -3.03
C TYR A 234 -16.98 -6.94 -4.50
N LEU A 235 -17.23 -5.89 -5.30
CA LEU A 235 -17.46 -6.00 -6.73
C LEU A 235 -16.26 -6.62 -7.46
N SER A 236 -15.03 -6.23 -7.07
CA SER A 236 -13.82 -6.77 -7.68
C SER A 236 -13.67 -8.28 -7.50
N ARG A 237 -14.16 -8.83 -6.38
CA ARG A 237 -14.15 -10.28 -6.14
C ARG A 237 -15.08 -11.00 -7.11
N HIS A 238 -16.29 -10.48 -7.32
CA HIS A 238 -17.24 -11.07 -8.26
C HIS A 238 -16.73 -10.97 -9.70
N TRP A 239 -16.24 -9.79 -10.09
CA TRP A 239 -15.66 -9.58 -11.41
C TRP A 239 -14.46 -10.51 -11.68
N ALA A 240 -13.50 -10.62 -10.76
CA ALA A 240 -12.31 -11.44 -10.97
C ALA A 240 -12.58 -12.95 -10.94
N ASN A 241 -13.71 -13.38 -10.37
CA ASN A 241 -14.10 -14.79 -10.31
C ASN A 241 -15.12 -15.20 -11.38
N ASP A 242 -15.60 -14.27 -12.20
CA ASP A 242 -16.43 -14.59 -13.35
C ASP A 242 -15.62 -15.37 -14.42
N ASP A 243 -16.22 -16.43 -14.97
CA ASP A 243 -15.53 -17.31 -15.92
C ASP A 243 -15.18 -16.59 -17.23
N ASN A 244 -16.03 -15.67 -17.71
CA ASN A 244 -15.74 -14.91 -18.93
C ASN A 244 -14.58 -13.94 -18.69
N VAL A 245 -14.53 -13.30 -17.51
CA VAL A 245 -13.40 -12.44 -17.13
C VAL A 245 -12.11 -13.25 -17.03
N ARG A 246 -12.12 -14.40 -16.36
CA ARG A 246 -10.94 -15.27 -16.24
C ARG A 246 -10.46 -15.74 -17.61
N ASN A 247 -11.36 -16.07 -18.52
CA ASN A 247 -11.03 -16.42 -19.90
C ASN A 247 -10.42 -15.23 -20.67
N ALA A 248 -11.02 -14.04 -20.54
CA ALA A 248 -10.53 -12.81 -21.18
C ALA A 248 -9.15 -12.37 -20.67
N LEU A 249 -8.85 -12.63 -19.39
CA LEU A 249 -7.54 -12.40 -18.78
C LEU A 249 -6.55 -13.55 -19.03
N HIS A 250 -6.93 -14.56 -19.81
CA HIS A 250 -6.13 -15.75 -20.10
C HIS A 250 -5.67 -16.52 -18.84
N ILE A 251 -6.49 -16.54 -17.80
CA ILE A 251 -6.22 -17.32 -16.59
C ILE A 251 -6.37 -18.80 -16.90
N ARG A 252 -5.28 -19.56 -16.73
CA ARG A 252 -5.28 -21.00 -17.03
C ARG A 252 -6.27 -21.75 -16.14
N LYS A 253 -7.21 -22.48 -16.75
CA LYS A 253 -8.19 -23.28 -16.00
C LYS A 253 -7.50 -24.32 -15.11
N GLY A 254 -7.94 -24.40 -13.86
CA GLY A 254 -7.38 -25.32 -12.85
C GLY A 254 -6.04 -24.90 -12.24
N SER A 255 -5.45 -23.75 -12.64
CA SER A 255 -4.15 -23.33 -12.11
C SER A 255 -4.21 -22.66 -10.75
N ILE A 256 -5.31 -21.96 -10.47
CA ILE A 256 -5.56 -21.25 -9.21
C ILE A 256 -7.06 -21.24 -8.91
N GLY A 257 -7.40 -21.30 -7.62
CA GLY A 257 -8.77 -21.29 -7.14
C GLY A 257 -9.45 -19.92 -7.25
N LYS A 258 -10.31 -19.60 -6.27
CA LYS A 258 -10.97 -18.30 -6.20
C LYS A 258 -9.93 -17.17 -6.06
N TRP A 259 -10.06 -16.15 -6.88
CA TRP A 259 -9.29 -14.91 -6.75
C TRP A 259 -9.67 -14.23 -5.44
N LEU A 260 -8.65 -13.82 -4.69
CA LEU A 260 -8.77 -13.07 -3.45
C LEU A 260 -7.98 -11.77 -3.60
N ARG A 261 -8.59 -10.64 -3.21
CA ARG A 261 -7.92 -9.34 -3.21
C ARG A 261 -6.70 -9.33 -2.30
N CYS A 262 -6.85 -9.87 -1.09
CA CYS A 262 -5.77 -10.03 -0.12
C CYS A 262 -5.82 -11.45 0.47
N ASN A 263 -4.78 -12.24 0.24
CA ASN A 263 -4.67 -13.59 0.80
C ASN A 263 -3.94 -13.56 2.15
N HIS A 264 -4.68 -13.30 3.24
CA HIS A 264 -4.12 -13.25 4.60
C HIS A 264 -3.67 -14.62 5.15
N GLY A 265 -4.01 -15.72 4.48
CA GLY A 265 -3.58 -17.06 4.85
C GLY A 265 -2.28 -17.51 4.20
N LEU A 266 -1.65 -16.66 3.39
CA LEU A 266 -0.42 -17.00 2.67
C LEU A 266 0.77 -17.10 3.64
N PRO A 267 1.44 -18.26 3.75
CA PRO A 267 2.69 -18.37 4.50
C PRO A 267 3.75 -17.50 3.84
N TYR A 268 4.23 -16.49 4.56
CA TYR A 268 5.15 -15.48 4.04
C TYR A 268 6.29 -15.20 5.03
N ASN A 269 7.53 -15.36 4.56
CA ASN A 269 8.72 -15.09 5.36
C ASN A 269 9.14 -13.62 5.24
N ASN A 270 9.20 -12.93 6.37
CA ASN A 270 9.64 -11.53 6.46
C ASN A 270 11.17 -11.51 6.63
N ASP A 271 11.90 -11.76 5.55
CA ASP A 271 13.36 -11.97 5.56
C ASP A 271 14.15 -10.68 5.36
N VAL A 272 13.48 -9.55 5.08
CA VAL A 272 14.10 -8.23 4.98
C VAL A 272 13.72 -7.40 6.20
N PRO A 273 14.68 -7.14 7.13
CA PRO A 273 14.35 -6.47 8.38
C PRO A 273 14.04 -4.99 8.17
N THR A 274 14.79 -4.26 7.34
CA THR A 274 14.59 -2.82 7.11
C THR A 274 14.82 -2.48 5.65
N ALA A 275 13.94 -1.65 5.10
CA ALA A 275 14.14 -1.05 3.78
C ALA A 275 15.24 0.02 3.83
N ASN A 276 16.35 -0.21 3.14
CA ASN A 276 17.37 0.80 2.86
C ASN A 276 17.23 1.30 1.43
N LEU A 277 17.51 2.59 1.20
CA LEU A 277 17.50 3.13 -0.17
C LEU A 277 18.79 2.70 -0.89
N SER A 278 18.70 2.57 -2.21
CA SER A 278 19.89 2.33 -3.03
C SER A 278 20.88 3.50 -2.93
N ALA A 279 22.17 3.20 -2.79
CA ALA A 279 23.23 4.20 -2.84
C ALA A 279 23.57 4.64 -4.29
N LYS A 280 22.92 4.05 -5.30
CA LYS A 280 23.31 4.17 -6.72
C LYS A 280 22.71 5.38 -7.46
N GLY A 281 22.24 6.40 -6.74
CA GLY A 281 21.85 7.69 -7.32
C GLY A 281 20.55 7.70 -8.15
N TYR A 282 19.71 6.68 -8.00
CA TYR A 282 18.37 6.64 -8.60
C TYR A 282 17.44 7.70 -8.00
N ARG A 283 16.38 8.07 -8.73
CA ARG A 283 15.36 8.98 -8.21
C ARG A 283 14.36 8.21 -7.36
N TYR A 284 13.90 8.85 -6.28
CA TYR A 284 12.90 8.28 -5.37
C TYR A 284 11.72 9.24 -5.24
N LEU A 285 10.50 8.75 -5.41
CA LEU A 285 9.30 9.45 -4.96
C LEU A 285 8.72 8.68 -3.79
N ILE A 286 8.70 9.30 -2.62
CA ILE A 286 7.99 8.76 -1.47
C ILE A 286 6.82 9.70 -1.21
N TYR A 287 5.63 9.14 -1.08
CA TYR A 287 4.46 9.93 -0.69
C TYR A 287 3.68 9.28 0.44
N SER A 288 2.95 10.09 1.20
CA SER A 288 2.04 9.62 2.24
C SER A 288 0.74 10.39 2.22
N GLY A 289 -0.38 9.71 2.15
CA GLY A 289 -1.67 10.29 2.55
C GLY A 289 -1.61 10.72 4.01
N ASP A 290 -1.97 11.97 4.31
CA ASP A 290 -1.88 12.53 5.67
C ASP A 290 -3.00 12.00 6.60
N HIS A 291 -4.07 11.39 6.07
CA HIS A 291 -5.16 10.77 6.83
C HIS A 291 -5.02 9.25 6.99
N ASP A 292 -3.87 8.68 6.60
CA ASP A 292 -3.55 7.28 6.85
C ASP A 292 -3.10 7.04 8.29
N MET A 293 -3.82 6.20 9.03
CA MET A 293 -3.41 5.73 10.36
C MET A 293 -2.73 4.35 10.34
N VAL A 294 -2.80 3.60 9.23
CA VAL A 294 -2.11 2.30 9.06
C VAL A 294 -0.60 2.53 8.96
N VAL A 295 -0.18 3.45 8.10
CA VAL A 295 1.21 3.92 7.97
C VAL A 295 1.21 5.44 8.06
N PRO A 296 1.19 6.01 9.28
CA PRO A 296 1.18 7.44 9.45
C PRO A 296 2.34 8.12 8.72
N HIS A 297 2.09 9.25 8.07
CA HIS A 297 3.13 10.06 7.43
C HIS A 297 4.28 10.43 8.39
N LEU A 298 4.03 10.46 9.70
CA LEU A 298 5.06 10.61 10.74
C LEU A 298 6.08 9.44 10.74
N ALA A 299 5.63 8.20 10.52
CA ALA A 299 6.48 7.02 10.38
C ALA A 299 7.40 7.14 9.16
N THR A 300 6.84 7.49 8.00
CA THR A 300 7.62 7.71 6.78
C THR A 300 8.65 8.83 6.96
N GLN A 301 8.27 9.95 7.57
CA GLN A 301 9.21 11.04 7.87
C GLN A 301 10.31 10.64 8.86
N ALA A 302 10.00 9.85 9.88
CA ALA A 302 10.99 9.39 10.85
C ALA A 302 12.00 8.44 10.19
N TRP A 303 11.54 7.53 9.32
CA TRP A 303 12.42 6.71 8.51
C TRP A 303 13.29 7.54 7.58
N ILE A 304 12.72 8.53 6.88
CA ILE A 304 13.49 9.44 6.02
C ILE A 304 14.58 10.19 6.81
N ARG A 305 14.26 10.67 8.02
CA ARG A 305 15.26 11.31 8.90
C ARG A 305 16.37 10.33 9.30
N PHE A 306 16.03 9.07 9.58
CA PHE A 306 17.01 8.04 9.92
C PHE A 306 18.02 7.76 8.79
N LEU A 307 17.62 7.95 7.52
CA LEU A 307 18.53 7.83 6.37
C LEU A 307 19.59 8.95 6.30
N ASN A 308 19.39 10.04 7.03
CA ASN A 308 20.36 11.12 7.22
C ASN A 308 20.89 11.78 5.94
N TYR A 309 20.04 11.93 4.91
CA TYR A 309 20.40 12.69 3.72
C TYR A 309 20.18 14.20 3.93
N PRO A 310 21.10 15.07 3.49
CA PRO A 310 20.91 16.52 3.48
C PRO A 310 19.66 16.95 2.70
N ILE A 311 18.98 17.97 3.22
CA ILE A 311 17.83 18.61 2.57
C ILE A 311 18.33 19.59 1.51
N ILE A 312 17.70 19.57 0.32
CA ILE A 312 18.04 20.47 -0.81
C ILE A 312 16.98 21.55 -1.02
N ASP A 313 15.70 21.18 -0.96
CA ASP A 313 14.56 22.11 -1.02
C ASP A 313 13.66 21.83 0.17
N ASP A 314 13.45 22.83 1.02
CA ASP A 314 12.85 22.67 2.34
C ASP A 314 11.32 22.53 2.31
N TRP A 315 10.70 22.33 3.47
CA TRP A 315 9.29 21.97 3.58
C TRP A 315 8.39 23.09 3.06
N ARG A 316 7.70 22.83 1.95
CA ARG A 316 6.83 23.81 1.30
C ARG A 316 5.55 23.16 0.77
N PRO A 317 4.45 23.93 0.61
CA PRO A 317 3.27 23.41 -0.04
C PRO A 317 3.54 23.09 -1.52
N TRP A 318 2.83 22.10 -2.04
CA TRP A 318 2.68 21.87 -3.49
C TRP A 318 1.21 21.96 -3.89
N MET A 319 0.95 22.43 -5.11
CA MET A 319 -0.35 22.94 -5.51
C MET A 319 -0.94 22.18 -6.70
N VAL A 320 -2.24 21.93 -6.67
CA VAL A 320 -3.02 21.45 -7.82
C VAL A 320 -4.23 22.37 -7.98
N GLN A 321 -4.41 22.96 -9.17
CA GLN A 321 -5.51 23.88 -9.46
C GLN A 321 -5.66 25.00 -8.39
N SER A 322 -4.54 25.62 -8.02
CA SER A 322 -4.49 26.69 -7.01
C SER A 322 -4.94 26.29 -5.60
N GLN A 323 -5.02 24.99 -5.30
CA GLN A 323 -5.26 24.46 -3.96
C GLN A 323 -4.06 23.67 -3.45
N VAL A 324 -3.82 23.73 -2.14
CA VAL A 324 -2.74 22.97 -1.48
C VAL A 324 -3.08 21.48 -1.54
N ALA A 325 -2.33 20.75 -2.36
CA ALA A 325 -2.48 19.31 -2.51
C ALA A 325 -1.65 18.53 -1.48
N GLY A 326 -0.72 19.20 -0.80
CA GLY A 326 0.07 18.67 0.30
C GLY A 326 1.34 19.47 0.49
N TYR A 327 2.34 18.86 1.11
CA TYR A 327 3.66 19.46 1.35
C TYR A 327 4.77 18.57 0.83
N THR A 328 5.87 19.16 0.39
CA THR A 328 6.98 18.45 -0.24
C THR A 328 8.32 18.95 0.29
N ARG A 329 9.33 18.09 0.21
CA ARG A 329 10.74 18.39 0.49
C ARG A 329 11.61 17.48 -0.37
N THR A 330 12.81 17.94 -0.73
CA THR A 330 13.78 17.13 -1.50
C THR A 330 15.11 16.97 -0.77
N TYR A 331 15.85 15.91 -1.13
CA TYR A 331 17.09 15.51 -0.47
C TYR A 331 18.22 15.26 -1.47
N SER A 332 19.46 15.32 -1.00
CA SER A 332 20.67 15.26 -1.83
C SER A 332 20.83 13.94 -2.60
N ASN A 333 20.20 12.87 -2.13
CA ASN A 333 20.15 11.58 -2.83
C ASN A 333 19.06 11.52 -3.92
N ARG A 334 18.52 12.65 -4.38
CA ARG A 334 17.46 12.74 -5.41
C ARG A 334 16.12 12.14 -4.98
N MET A 335 15.88 12.08 -3.66
CA MET A 335 14.60 11.74 -3.08
C MET A 335 13.68 12.96 -3.04
N THR A 336 12.43 12.75 -3.43
CA THR A 336 11.32 13.67 -3.20
C THR A 336 10.38 13.01 -2.20
N PHE A 337 10.10 13.68 -1.08
CA PHE A 337 9.04 13.28 -0.17
C PHE A 337 7.87 14.24 -0.29
N ALA A 338 6.65 13.71 -0.40
CA ALA A 338 5.43 14.52 -0.43
C ALA A 338 4.33 13.95 0.46
N THR A 339 3.61 14.79 1.18
CA THR A 339 2.29 14.43 1.71
C THR A 339 1.22 14.68 0.66
N VAL A 340 0.14 13.90 0.72
CA VAL A 340 -1.07 14.11 -0.07
C VAL A 340 -2.19 14.46 0.90
N LYS A 341 -2.62 15.73 0.87
CA LYS A 341 -3.61 16.29 1.79
C LYS A 341 -4.98 15.68 1.56
N GLY A 342 -5.59 15.14 2.63
CA GLY A 342 -6.82 14.37 2.55
C GLY A 342 -6.65 13.01 1.88
N GLY A 343 -5.41 12.52 1.73
CA GLY A 343 -5.13 11.19 1.22
C GLY A 343 -5.16 10.14 2.34
N GLY A 344 -5.67 8.95 2.05
CA GLY A 344 -5.61 7.79 2.94
C GLY A 344 -4.43 6.86 2.63
N HIS A 345 -4.53 5.60 3.07
CA HIS A 345 -3.47 4.60 2.97
C HIS A 345 -3.00 4.32 1.54
N THR A 346 -3.94 4.28 0.60
CA THR A 346 -3.72 4.21 -0.84
C THR A 346 -4.05 5.57 -1.42
N ALA A 347 -3.19 6.58 -1.24
CA ALA A 347 -3.51 7.97 -1.58
C ALA A 347 -4.18 8.19 -2.96
N PRO A 348 -3.78 7.49 -4.05
CA PRO A 348 -4.44 7.61 -5.36
C PRO A 348 -5.94 7.22 -5.37
N GLU A 349 -6.40 6.43 -4.41
CA GLU A 349 -7.82 6.07 -4.25
C GLU A 349 -8.66 7.23 -3.69
N TYR A 350 -8.07 8.02 -2.80
CA TYR A 350 -8.74 9.10 -2.06
C TYR A 350 -8.57 10.46 -2.77
N LYS A 351 -7.39 10.68 -3.37
CA LYS A 351 -6.97 11.93 -4.02
C LYS A 351 -6.41 11.65 -5.42
N PRO A 352 -7.23 11.11 -6.34
CA PRO A 352 -6.77 10.63 -7.63
C PRO A 352 -6.22 11.74 -8.54
N ALA A 353 -6.84 12.92 -8.53
CA ALA A 353 -6.40 14.05 -9.36
C ALA A 353 -5.02 14.56 -8.90
N GLU A 354 -4.84 14.72 -7.60
CA GLU A 354 -3.62 15.17 -6.96
C GLU A 354 -2.49 14.16 -7.16
N CYS A 355 -2.78 12.86 -7.00
CA CYS A 355 -1.81 11.80 -7.20
C CYS A 355 -1.37 11.67 -8.66
N LEU A 356 -2.28 11.84 -9.63
CA LEU A 356 -1.90 11.88 -11.05
C LEU A 356 -1.02 13.11 -11.35
N ALA A 357 -1.36 14.28 -10.81
CA ALA A 357 -0.55 15.49 -10.99
C ALA A 357 0.85 15.33 -10.39
N MET A 358 0.94 14.76 -9.18
CA MET A 358 2.21 14.43 -8.52
C MET A 358 3.06 13.49 -9.37
N LEU A 359 2.49 12.37 -9.83
CA LEU A 359 3.22 11.43 -10.70
C LEU A 359 3.70 12.13 -11.97
N THR A 360 2.80 12.83 -12.66
CA THR A 360 3.09 13.50 -13.95
C THR A 360 4.26 14.46 -13.82
N ARG A 361 4.25 15.34 -12.80
CA ARG A 361 5.35 16.28 -12.56
C ARG A 361 6.65 15.54 -12.28
N TRP A 362 6.62 14.56 -11.37
CA TRP A 362 7.82 13.86 -10.94
C TRP A 362 8.48 13.07 -12.07
N ILE A 363 7.72 12.29 -12.85
CA ILE A 363 8.29 11.52 -13.97
C ILE A 363 8.85 12.43 -15.08
N SER A 364 8.24 13.60 -15.30
CA SER A 364 8.73 14.60 -16.27
C SER A 364 9.88 15.48 -15.74
N GLY A 365 10.37 15.22 -14.52
CA GLY A 365 11.45 15.98 -13.90
C GLY A 365 11.05 17.38 -13.44
N GLN A 366 9.75 17.68 -13.41
CA GLN A 366 9.23 18.94 -12.91
C GLN A 366 9.13 18.90 -11.38
N PRO A 367 9.38 20.02 -10.68
CA PRO A 367 9.11 20.14 -9.25
C PRO A 367 7.62 19.92 -8.95
N LEU A 368 7.33 19.43 -7.73
CA LEU A 368 5.96 19.36 -7.22
C LEU A 368 5.38 20.73 -6.89
#